data_AF-A0A938P2W9-F1
#
_entry.id   AF-A0A938P2W9-F1
#
_cell.length_a   1.000
_cell.length_b   1.000
_cell.length_c   1.000
_cell.angle_alpha   90.00
_cell.angle_beta   90.00
_cell.angle_gamma   90.00
#
_symmetry.space_group_name_H-M   'P 1'
#
loop_
_entity.id
_entity.type
_entity.pdbx_description
1 polymer ?
#
loop_
_entity_poly.entity_id
_entity_poly.type
_entity_poly.pdbx_seq_one_letter_code
_entity_poly.pdbx_strand_id
1 'polypeptide(L)'
;RRKPTANQAIVDAINSGTLILNYTGHGNTEQWAHEKIFAKDEDFPRLKNAGRPFLLVAATCDYARYDYPLDVSAGEQLVVMPQGGSIATITASRLVYSADNALLNRTLYSYMFQRDAGDLPVRLGDAMWQTKQLLYSTNDLKHHLLGDPTMRLAMPRAVARVDSINGQSAVRLITVGALGNVTVKGSLEQPNRLPISSFNGRALIEAFDSKKRVIVPEWSNYMFELTGSLIYRGEISVRDGQFEGTFPIPKDVSYDDNRSRISLYAWSDSLDASGSSESISIAGTAFAPVDSTGPQITIRFEDAFFRPGDVLAPNPTMIVDLADPSGINTSTAGVGHRLEATLDNSNRPIDLTDFYRGNLDTYQSGQVRYRLTDLAEGRHTISVKAWDIHNNSSVAETFFEVREGSQVSIYNVFNFPNPFGRATTFTFQRNSSDPIDVEIKVYTVAGRLIQTLEAPSVVDRFVQIPWDGRDRDGSELANGVYLYKVIAKSLDRSSASEALSKLTILR
;
A
#
# COMPACT_ATOMS: atom_id res chain seq x y z
N ARG A 1 20.10 -20.51 16.67
CA ARG A 1 18.69 -20.95 16.86
C ARG A 1 17.66 -19.91 16.41
N ARG A 2 18.00 -18.61 16.30
CA ARG A 2 17.10 -17.56 15.80
C ARG A 2 16.52 -17.87 14.41
N LYS A 3 15.32 -17.37 14.14
CA LYS A 3 14.66 -17.43 12.82
C LYS A 3 14.38 -16.00 12.31
N PRO A 4 15.42 -15.25 11.92
CA PRO A 4 15.27 -13.85 11.53
C PRO A 4 14.33 -13.65 10.33
N THR A 5 14.26 -14.60 9.41
CA THR A 5 13.34 -14.56 8.26
C THR A 5 11.88 -14.69 8.69
N ALA A 6 11.58 -15.47 9.74
CA ALA A 6 10.23 -15.56 10.29
C ALA A 6 9.84 -14.25 10.99
N ASN A 7 10.76 -13.66 11.75
CA ASN A 7 10.52 -12.36 12.41
C ASN A 7 10.27 -11.25 11.39
N GLN A 8 11.09 -11.20 10.33
CA GLN A 8 10.90 -10.27 9.22
C GLN A 8 9.52 -10.46 8.56
N ALA A 9 9.14 -11.71 8.24
CA ALA A 9 7.84 -11.99 7.63
C ALA A 9 6.64 -11.57 8.53
N ILE A 10 6.74 -11.76 9.85
CA ILE A 10 5.70 -11.33 10.80
C ILE A 10 5.60 -9.79 10.83
N VAL A 11 6.74 -9.10 10.93
CA VAL A 11 6.80 -7.64 10.93
C VAL A 11 6.26 -7.07 9.62
N ASP A 12 6.63 -7.65 8.48
CA ASP A 12 6.16 -7.21 7.16
C ASP A 12 4.65 -7.42 7.00
N ALA A 13 4.11 -8.55 7.47
CA ALA A 13 2.67 -8.81 7.46
C ALA A 13 1.89 -7.81 8.32
N ILE A 14 2.38 -7.50 9.52
CA ILE A 14 1.75 -6.50 10.40
C ILE A 14 1.81 -5.10 9.75
N ASN A 15 2.97 -4.71 9.24
CA ASN A 15 3.19 -3.39 8.64
C ASN A 15 2.39 -3.19 7.34
N SER A 16 2.19 -4.26 6.56
CA SER A 16 1.36 -4.23 5.35
C SER A 16 -0.13 -4.10 5.68
N GLY A 17 -0.54 -4.51 6.89
CA GLY A 17 -1.91 -4.49 7.39
C GLY A 17 -2.44 -5.91 7.57
N THR A 18 -2.79 -6.25 8.81
CA THR A 18 -3.30 -7.56 9.20
C THR A 18 -4.55 -7.38 10.05
N LEU A 19 -5.64 -8.08 9.71
CA LEU A 19 -6.87 -8.03 10.51
C LEU A 19 -6.75 -8.86 11.79
N ILE A 20 -6.23 -10.09 11.68
CA ILE A 20 -5.99 -11.01 12.80
C ILE A 20 -4.61 -11.65 12.65
N LEU A 21 -3.82 -11.60 13.71
CA LEU A 21 -2.60 -12.39 13.86
C LEU A 21 -2.88 -13.53 14.85
N ASN A 22 -2.69 -14.78 14.41
CA ASN A 22 -2.89 -15.96 15.27
C ASN A 22 -1.57 -16.65 15.56
N TYR A 23 -1.29 -16.92 16.83
CA TYR A 23 -0.14 -17.68 17.27
C TYR A 23 -0.56 -18.82 18.21
N THR A 24 -0.09 -20.03 17.95
CA THR A 24 -0.21 -21.18 18.87
C THR A 24 1.17 -21.81 19.03
N GLY A 25 1.67 -21.85 20.25
CA GLY A 25 2.99 -22.40 20.52
C GLY A 25 3.52 -22.03 21.90
N HIS A 26 4.83 -22.23 22.10
CA HIS A 26 5.51 -21.81 23.32
C HIS A 26 5.69 -20.29 23.37
N GLY A 27 5.76 -19.74 24.57
CA GLY A 27 5.94 -18.32 24.77
C GLY A 27 6.23 -18.01 26.23
N ASN A 28 6.63 -16.78 26.48
CA ASN A 28 6.80 -16.22 27.81
C ASN A 28 6.44 -14.72 27.76
N THR A 29 6.73 -13.97 28.81
CA THR A 29 6.42 -12.54 28.88
C THR A 29 7.15 -11.67 27.86
N GLU A 30 8.12 -12.20 27.10
CA GLU A 30 9.00 -11.41 26.22
C GLU A 30 8.92 -11.80 24.74
N GLN A 31 8.58 -13.05 24.42
CA GLN A 31 8.72 -13.59 23.07
C GLN A 31 7.89 -14.86 22.83
N TRP A 32 7.73 -15.21 21.56
CA TRP A 32 7.25 -16.50 21.10
C TRP A 32 8.42 -17.46 20.84
N ALA A 33 8.20 -18.73 21.19
CA ALA A 33 9.13 -19.84 21.01
C ALA A 33 10.55 -19.64 21.61
N HIS A 34 11.36 -20.69 21.61
CA HIS A 34 12.75 -20.60 22.09
C HIS A 34 13.64 -19.88 21.05
N GLU A 35 13.21 -19.87 19.79
CA GLU A 35 13.87 -19.29 18.64
C GLU A 35 13.87 -17.74 18.65
N LYS A 36 13.33 -17.08 19.69
CA LYS A 36 13.12 -15.63 19.77
C LYS A 36 12.27 -15.09 18.62
N ILE A 37 11.06 -15.64 18.49
CA ILE A 37 10.09 -15.19 17.50
C ILE A 37 9.28 -14.03 18.08
N PHE A 38 9.07 -12.97 17.30
CA PHE A 38 8.25 -11.81 17.67
C PHE A 38 8.55 -11.30 19.09
N ALA A 39 9.82 -10.99 19.32
CA ALA A 39 10.34 -10.59 20.61
C ALA A 39 10.10 -9.09 20.87
N LYS A 40 9.70 -8.79 22.10
CA LYS A 40 9.35 -7.45 22.59
C LYS A 40 10.46 -6.41 22.37
N ASP A 41 11.71 -6.80 22.56
CA ASP A 41 12.90 -5.93 22.47
C ASP A 41 13.44 -5.73 21.04
N GLU A 42 13.09 -6.60 20.11
CA GLU A 42 13.64 -6.62 18.75
C GLU A 42 12.61 -6.29 17.67
N ASP A 43 11.42 -6.86 17.77
CA ASP A 43 10.42 -6.83 16.70
C ASP A 43 9.42 -5.69 16.89
N PHE A 44 9.04 -5.35 18.13
CA PHE A 44 8.05 -4.28 18.37
C PHE A 44 8.51 -2.90 17.92
N PRO A 45 9.80 -2.49 18.09
CA PRO A 45 10.30 -1.22 17.56
C PRO A 45 10.26 -1.13 16.03
N ARG A 46 10.11 -2.26 15.33
CA ARG A 46 10.04 -2.33 13.86
C ARG A 46 8.60 -2.24 13.33
N LEU A 47 7.61 -2.20 14.22
CA LEU A 47 6.21 -2.05 13.83
C LEU A 47 5.92 -0.62 13.39
N LYS A 48 5.35 -0.50 12.19
CA LYS A 48 4.97 0.74 11.51
C LYS A 48 3.51 0.67 11.04
N ASN A 49 2.65 0.05 11.85
CA ASN A 49 1.25 -0.23 11.52
C ASN A 49 0.26 0.79 12.11
N ALA A 50 0.68 2.05 12.29
CA ALA A 50 -0.19 3.12 12.73
C ALA A 50 -1.42 3.25 11.79
N GLY A 51 -2.62 3.34 12.37
CA GLY A 51 -3.89 3.34 11.63
C GLY A 51 -4.32 1.98 11.07
N ARG A 52 -3.54 0.92 11.28
CA ARG A 52 -3.84 -0.47 10.88
C ARG A 52 -3.52 -1.47 12.00
N PRO A 53 -4.08 -1.28 13.21
CA PRO A 53 -3.83 -2.19 14.30
C PRO A 53 -4.50 -3.54 14.03
N PHE A 54 -3.94 -4.62 14.58
CA PHE A 54 -4.43 -5.98 14.38
C PHE A 54 -5.02 -6.56 15.68
N LEU A 55 -5.92 -7.53 15.57
CA LEU A 55 -6.30 -8.37 16.70
C LEU A 55 -5.26 -9.48 16.87
N LEU A 56 -4.62 -9.58 18.03
CA LEU A 56 -3.76 -10.71 18.35
C LEU A 56 -4.58 -11.80 19.05
N VAL A 57 -4.55 -13.02 18.52
CA VAL A 57 -4.98 -14.23 19.23
C VAL A 57 -3.75 -15.10 19.44
N ALA A 58 -3.23 -15.13 20.67
CA ALA A 58 -2.01 -15.86 21.01
C ALA A 58 -2.33 -16.92 22.06
N ALA A 59 -2.49 -18.18 21.65
CA ALA A 59 -2.65 -19.29 22.57
C ALA A 59 -1.28 -19.82 23.01
N THR A 60 -0.69 -19.09 23.96
CA THR A 60 0.66 -19.32 24.46
C THR A 60 0.80 -18.95 25.94
N CYS A 61 1.85 -19.44 26.61
CA CYS A 61 2.02 -19.31 28.06
C CYS A 61 2.41 -17.89 28.47
N ASP A 62 1.76 -17.37 29.53
CA ASP A 62 2.17 -16.17 30.27
C ASP A 62 2.41 -14.90 29.42
N TYR A 63 1.85 -14.81 28.21
CA TYR A 63 2.14 -13.70 27.28
C TYR A 63 1.48 -12.38 27.69
N ALA A 64 0.41 -12.43 28.48
CA ALA A 64 -0.23 -11.28 29.12
C ALA A 64 -0.28 -11.45 30.65
N ARG A 65 0.88 -11.44 31.30
CA ARG A 65 0.99 -11.54 32.78
C ARG A 65 0.72 -10.18 33.44
N TYR A 66 -0.49 -9.66 33.22
CA TYR A 66 -0.88 -8.29 33.58
C TYR A 66 -1.01 -8.00 35.07
N ASP A 67 -0.94 -9.03 35.91
CA ASP A 67 -1.03 -8.91 37.36
C ASP A 67 0.34 -8.86 38.05
N TYR A 68 1.43 -8.77 37.26
CA TYR A 68 2.78 -8.61 37.78
C TYR A 68 3.27 -7.17 37.62
N PRO A 69 3.27 -6.33 38.67
CA PRO A 69 3.46 -4.88 38.54
C PRO A 69 4.89 -4.44 38.23
N LEU A 70 5.86 -5.36 38.22
CA LEU A 70 7.28 -5.04 38.02
C LEU A 70 7.73 -5.20 36.55
N ASP A 71 6.88 -5.75 35.69
CA ASP A 71 7.21 -5.97 34.28
C ASP A 71 5.94 -5.93 33.43
N VAL A 72 6.02 -5.27 32.27
CA VAL A 72 4.92 -5.22 31.30
C VAL A 72 5.18 -6.32 30.29
N SER A 73 4.32 -7.34 30.28
CA SER A 73 4.48 -8.46 29.36
C SER A 73 4.23 -8.06 27.91
N ALA A 74 4.78 -8.82 26.96
CA ALA A 74 4.72 -8.54 25.53
C ALA A 74 3.28 -8.37 25.02
N GLY A 75 2.34 -9.19 25.50
CA GLY A 75 0.92 -9.08 25.15
C GLY A 75 0.25 -7.81 25.66
N GLU A 76 0.68 -7.28 26.81
CA GLU A 76 0.24 -5.96 27.31
C GLU A 76 0.86 -4.83 26.53
N GLN A 77 2.18 -4.89 26.30
CA GLN A 77 2.93 -3.84 25.60
C GLN A 77 2.34 -3.59 24.21
N LEU A 78 1.97 -4.64 23.47
CA LEU A 78 1.34 -4.49 22.15
C LEU A 78 0.06 -3.66 22.16
N VAL A 79 -0.75 -3.74 23.22
CA VAL A 79 -2.03 -3.03 23.34
C VAL A 79 -1.82 -1.56 23.71
N VAL A 80 -0.75 -1.25 24.46
CA VAL A 80 -0.47 0.12 24.95
C VAL A 80 0.56 0.88 24.10
N MET A 81 0.99 0.31 22.97
CA MET A 81 1.93 0.97 22.05
C MET A 81 1.28 2.23 21.42
N PRO A 82 1.93 3.41 21.48
CA PRO A 82 1.30 4.67 21.07
C PRO A 82 1.16 4.84 19.55
N GLN A 83 1.98 4.16 18.73
CA GLN A 83 2.03 4.35 17.28
C GLN A 83 2.04 3.01 16.51
N GLY A 84 1.27 2.02 16.97
CA GLY A 84 1.19 0.71 16.34
C GLY A 84 0.73 -0.36 17.32
N GLY A 85 1.09 -1.61 17.04
CA GLY A 85 0.75 -2.74 17.91
C GLY A 85 -0.63 -3.33 17.63
N SER A 86 -1.20 -3.98 18.64
CA SER A 86 -2.50 -4.64 18.54
C SER A 86 -3.62 -3.75 19.08
N ILE A 87 -4.82 -3.82 18.47
CA ILE A 87 -6.00 -3.13 18.99
C ILE A 87 -6.60 -3.87 20.20
N ALA A 88 -6.37 -5.18 20.24
CA ALA A 88 -6.68 -6.06 21.35
C ALA A 88 -5.82 -7.33 21.26
N THR A 89 -5.62 -7.97 22.41
CA THR A 89 -4.88 -9.24 22.54
C THR A 89 -5.71 -10.24 23.32
N ILE A 90 -5.97 -11.41 22.74
CA ILE A 90 -6.56 -12.57 23.41
C ILE A 90 -5.45 -13.58 23.68
N THR A 91 -5.04 -13.72 24.94
CA THR A 91 -3.93 -14.61 25.32
C THR A 91 -3.98 -15.03 26.77
N ALA A 92 -3.08 -15.92 27.20
CA ALA A 92 -3.04 -16.44 28.55
C ALA A 92 -2.19 -15.59 29.51
N SER A 93 -2.68 -15.44 30.74
CA SER A 93 -1.95 -14.80 31.85
C SER A 93 -1.01 -15.76 32.59
N ARG A 94 -1.12 -17.07 32.31
CA ARG A 94 -0.41 -18.16 32.99
C ARG A 94 -0.01 -19.27 32.02
N LEU A 95 0.73 -20.26 32.53
CA LEU A 95 1.05 -21.50 31.82
C LEU A 95 -0.23 -22.22 31.34
N VAL A 96 -0.22 -22.61 30.06
CA VAL A 96 -1.31 -23.27 29.33
C VAL A 96 -0.79 -24.39 28.43
N TYR A 97 -1.67 -25.29 27.98
CA TYR A 97 -1.32 -26.51 27.25
C TYR A 97 -1.85 -26.53 25.82
N SER A 98 -1.05 -27.09 24.90
CA SER A 98 -1.27 -27.00 23.46
C SER A 98 -2.60 -27.60 22.96
N ALA A 99 -3.03 -28.74 23.52
CA ALA A 99 -4.26 -29.40 23.12
C ALA A 99 -5.50 -28.56 23.48
N ASP A 100 -5.57 -28.10 24.73
CA ASP A 100 -6.66 -27.24 25.22
C ASP A 100 -6.66 -25.90 24.48
N ASN A 101 -5.48 -25.33 24.23
CA ASN A 101 -5.31 -24.11 23.43
C ASN A 101 -5.86 -24.25 22.01
N ALA A 102 -5.62 -25.40 21.37
CA ALA A 102 -6.13 -25.65 20.02
C ALA A 102 -7.67 -25.72 20.01
N LEU A 103 -8.28 -26.33 21.04
CA LEU A 103 -9.73 -26.37 21.19
C LEU A 103 -10.30 -24.96 21.45
N LEU A 104 -9.73 -24.23 22.42
CA LEU A 104 -10.14 -22.87 22.75
C LEU A 104 -10.06 -21.93 21.56
N ASN A 105 -8.94 -21.93 20.82
CA ASN A 105 -8.81 -21.11 19.62
C ASN A 105 -9.87 -21.46 18.57
N ARG A 106 -10.06 -22.74 18.25
CA ARG A 106 -11.07 -23.16 17.26
C ARG A 106 -12.49 -22.74 17.66
N THR A 107 -12.85 -22.92 18.92
CA THR A 107 -14.16 -22.52 19.45
C THR A 107 -14.32 -21.00 19.42
N LEU A 108 -13.30 -20.23 19.81
CA LEU A 108 -13.30 -18.77 19.75
C LEU A 108 -13.53 -18.26 18.32
N TYR A 109 -12.77 -18.77 17.35
CA TYR A 109 -12.94 -18.38 15.95
C TYR A 109 -14.34 -18.72 15.40
N SER A 110 -14.93 -19.84 15.85
CA SER A 110 -16.27 -20.24 15.45
C SER A 110 -17.35 -19.24 15.89
N TYR A 111 -17.14 -18.51 16.99
CA TYR A 111 -18.04 -17.46 17.46
C TYR A 111 -17.66 -16.08 16.92
N MET A 112 -16.37 -15.76 16.85
CA MET A 112 -15.89 -14.45 16.41
C MET A 112 -16.26 -14.13 14.95
N PHE A 113 -16.36 -15.14 14.08
CA PHE A 113 -16.79 -14.96 12.69
C PHE A 113 -18.32 -15.06 12.49
N GLN A 114 -19.10 -15.17 13.56
CA GLN A 114 -20.55 -15.11 13.47
C GLN A 114 -21.04 -13.67 13.34
N ARG A 115 -22.31 -13.54 12.93
CA ARG A 115 -23.05 -12.29 12.93
C ARG A 115 -24.14 -12.34 13.99
N ASP A 116 -24.43 -11.19 14.59
CA ASP A 116 -25.54 -11.04 15.53
C ASP A 116 -26.89 -10.87 14.80
N ALA A 117 -27.97 -10.69 15.56
CA ALA A 117 -29.31 -10.52 15.02
C ALA A 117 -29.49 -9.29 14.11
N GLY A 118 -28.56 -8.32 14.17
CA GLY A 118 -28.50 -7.15 13.30
C GLY A 118 -27.56 -7.32 12.10
N ASP A 119 -27.10 -8.55 11.83
CA ASP A 119 -26.15 -8.90 10.76
C ASP A 119 -24.76 -8.26 10.92
N LEU A 120 -24.43 -7.79 12.14
CA LEU A 120 -23.13 -7.22 12.46
C LEU A 120 -22.18 -8.28 13.01
N PRO A 121 -20.86 -8.19 12.75
CA PRO A 121 -19.87 -9.10 13.32
C PRO A 121 -19.95 -9.15 14.84
N VAL A 122 -20.01 -10.33 15.46
CA VAL A 122 -20.14 -10.47 16.92
C VAL A 122 -19.03 -9.68 17.65
N ARG A 123 -19.38 -9.06 18.79
CA ARG A 123 -18.41 -8.32 19.61
C ARG A 123 -17.38 -9.27 20.21
N LEU A 124 -16.13 -8.87 20.33
CA LEU A 124 -15.05 -9.74 20.81
C LEU A 124 -15.33 -10.28 22.23
N GLY A 125 -15.91 -9.46 23.10
CA GLY A 125 -16.31 -9.87 24.44
C GLY A 125 -17.41 -10.91 24.45
N ASP A 126 -18.41 -10.79 23.56
CA ASP A 126 -19.51 -11.75 23.43
C ASP A 126 -18.98 -13.10 22.91
N ALA A 127 -18.11 -13.07 21.90
CA ALA A 127 -17.46 -14.28 21.37
C ALA A 127 -16.65 -14.98 22.47
N MET A 128 -15.84 -14.24 23.23
CA MET A 128 -15.08 -14.77 24.36
C MET A 128 -15.98 -15.33 25.47
N TRP A 129 -17.08 -14.64 25.79
CA TRP A 129 -18.04 -15.10 26.77
C TRP A 129 -18.72 -16.41 26.35
N GLN A 130 -19.15 -16.52 25.08
CA GLN A 130 -19.74 -17.74 24.50
C GLN A 130 -18.75 -18.91 24.51
N THR A 131 -17.49 -18.67 24.12
CA THR A 131 -16.42 -19.67 24.22
C THR A 131 -16.30 -20.20 25.64
N LYS A 132 -16.33 -19.31 26.64
CA LYS A 132 -16.21 -19.70 28.06
C LYS A 132 -17.45 -20.36 28.66
N GLN A 133 -18.62 -20.27 28.02
CA GLN A 133 -19.77 -21.09 28.42
C GLN A 133 -19.56 -22.57 28.09
N LEU A 134 -18.76 -22.87 27.06
CA LEU A 134 -18.43 -24.23 26.66
C LEU A 134 -17.10 -24.73 27.25
N LEU A 135 -16.11 -23.84 27.37
CA LEU A 135 -14.74 -24.15 27.76
C LEU A 135 -14.36 -23.38 29.03
N TYR A 136 -14.32 -24.07 30.16
CA TYR A 136 -14.11 -23.49 31.49
C TYR A 136 -13.11 -24.29 32.34
N SER A 137 -12.23 -25.07 31.70
CA SER A 137 -11.14 -25.73 32.41
C SER A 137 -10.17 -24.73 33.02
N THR A 138 -9.30 -25.18 33.91
CA THR A 138 -8.20 -24.36 34.45
C THR A 138 -7.32 -23.75 33.34
N ASN A 139 -7.22 -24.38 32.17
CA ASN A 139 -6.51 -23.82 31.02
C ASN A 139 -7.27 -22.63 30.39
N ASP A 140 -8.58 -22.79 30.22
CA ASP A 140 -9.46 -21.82 29.55
C ASP A 140 -9.65 -20.55 30.37
N LEU A 141 -9.73 -20.71 31.70
CA LEU A 141 -9.89 -19.60 32.63
C LEU A 141 -8.75 -18.57 32.54
N LYS A 142 -7.54 -19.03 32.18
CA LYS A 142 -6.33 -18.20 32.07
C LYS A 142 -6.26 -17.35 30.81
N HIS A 143 -7.10 -17.61 29.81
CA HIS A 143 -7.16 -16.79 28.60
C HIS A 143 -8.02 -15.55 28.84
N HIS A 144 -7.53 -14.37 28.49
CA HIS A 144 -8.20 -13.10 28.69
C HIS A 144 -8.18 -12.28 27.42
N LEU A 145 -9.19 -11.42 27.25
CA LEU A 145 -9.21 -10.35 26.26
C LEU A 145 -8.66 -9.08 26.92
N LEU A 146 -7.52 -8.59 26.43
CA LEU A 146 -6.97 -7.29 26.75
C LEU A 146 -7.36 -6.32 25.62
N GLY A 147 -8.20 -5.33 25.91
CA GLY A 147 -8.76 -4.41 24.93
C GLY A 147 -10.25 -4.15 25.18
N ASP A 148 -10.91 -3.46 24.26
CA ASP A 148 -12.34 -3.15 24.37
C ASP A 148 -13.21 -4.39 24.02
N PRO A 149 -13.98 -4.96 24.98
CA PRO A 149 -14.84 -6.11 24.71
C PRO A 149 -16.02 -5.79 23.79
N THR A 150 -16.37 -4.51 23.61
CA THR A 150 -17.48 -4.08 22.75
C THR A 150 -17.09 -3.94 21.28
N MET A 151 -15.78 -3.99 20.99
CA MET A 151 -15.24 -3.91 19.64
C MET A 151 -15.72 -5.08 18.77
N ARG A 152 -15.90 -4.79 17.49
CA ARG A 152 -16.26 -5.77 16.46
C ARG A 152 -15.11 -5.86 15.46
N LEU A 153 -14.87 -7.06 14.94
CA LEU A 153 -13.90 -7.24 13.88
C LEU A 153 -14.36 -6.49 12.63
N ALA A 154 -13.44 -5.77 11.97
CA ALA A 154 -13.68 -5.10 10.69
C ALA A 154 -13.73 -6.13 9.54
N MET A 155 -14.65 -7.10 9.63
CA MET A 155 -14.89 -8.08 8.58
C MET A 155 -15.89 -7.55 7.56
N PRO A 156 -15.77 -7.93 6.28
CA PRO A 156 -16.62 -7.41 5.21
C PRO A 156 -18.09 -7.72 5.45
N ARG A 157 -18.99 -6.79 5.15
CA ARG A 157 -20.41 -6.89 5.51
C ARG A 157 -21.26 -7.69 4.53
N ALA A 158 -20.88 -7.72 3.25
CA ALA A 158 -21.54 -8.50 2.20
C ALA A 158 -20.63 -9.60 1.63
N VAL A 159 -21.21 -10.41 0.73
CA VAL A 159 -20.53 -11.52 0.07
C VAL A 159 -20.36 -11.19 -1.41
N ALA A 160 -19.16 -11.38 -1.95
CA ALA A 160 -18.86 -11.28 -3.37
C ALA A 160 -18.79 -12.70 -3.97
N ARG A 161 -19.71 -13.03 -4.86
CA ARG A 161 -19.82 -14.36 -5.46
C ARG A 161 -19.27 -14.35 -6.87
N VAL A 162 -18.45 -15.35 -7.21
CA VAL A 162 -18.09 -15.64 -8.60
C VAL A 162 -19.18 -16.51 -9.21
N ASP A 163 -19.87 -16.00 -10.23
CA ASP A 163 -21.00 -16.68 -10.88
C ASP A 163 -20.53 -17.51 -12.07
N SER A 164 -19.65 -16.95 -12.89
CA SER A 164 -19.08 -17.64 -14.05
C SER A 164 -17.63 -17.25 -14.33
N ILE A 165 -16.91 -18.17 -14.96
CA ILE A 165 -15.52 -18.00 -15.40
C ILE A 165 -15.46 -18.48 -16.85
N ASN A 166 -14.98 -17.62 -17.77
CA ASN A 166 -14.99 -17.87 -19.21
C ASN A 166 -16.37 -18.32 -19.75
N GLY A 167 -17.44 -17.73 -19.22
CA GLY A 167 -18.82 -18.05 -19.58
C GLY A 167 -19.35 -19.39 -19.02
N GLN A 168 -18.53 -20.16 -18.31
CA GLN A 168 -18.92 -21.40 -17.65
C GLN A 168 -19.27 -21.15 -16.19
N SER A 169 -20.28 -21.86 -15.67
CA SER A 169 -20.68 -21.72 -14.26
C SER A 169 -19.53 -22.08 -13.31
N ALA A 170 -19.24 -21.17 -12.37
CA ALA A 170 -18.16 -21.33 -11.39
C ALA A 170 -18.47 -22.38 -10.30
N VAL A 171 -19.55 -23.15 -10.43
CA VAL A 171 -19.80 -24.36 -9.62
C VAL A 171 -18.90 -25.52 -10.08
N ARG A 172 -18.43 -25.49 -11.33
CA ARG A 172 -17.54 -26.51 -11.90
C ARG A 172 -16.09 -26.04 -11.84
N LEU A 173 -15.16 -26.99 -11.82
CA LEU A 173 -13.74 -26.70 -12.04
C LEU A 173 -13.53 -26.36 -13.52
N ILE A 174 -12.82 -25.27 -13.79
CA ILE A 174 -12.57 -24.75 -15.13
C ILE A 174 -11.06 -24.67 -15.32
N THR A 175 -10.54 -25.40 -16.30
CA THR A 175 -9.12 -25.42 -16.61
C THR A 175 -8.78 -24.28 -17.56
N VAL A 176 -7.76 -23.49 -17.21
CA VAL A 176 -7.25 -22.37 -18.00
C VAL A 176 -5.76 -22.59 -18.30
N GLY A 177 -5.29 -22.08 -19.45
CA GLY A 177 -3.89 -22.19 -19.84
C GLY A 177 -3.09 -20.93 -19.48
N ALA A 178 -1.79 -21.09 -19.22
CA ALA A 178 -0.85 -19.98 -19.14
C ALA A 178 -0.89 -19.13 -20.43
N LEU A 179 -0.62 -17.83 -20.34
CA LEU A 179 -0.77 -16.82 -21.40
C LEU A 179 -2.21 -16.60 -21.90
N GLY A 180 -3.18 -17.33 -21.36
CA GLY A 180 -4.60 -17.14 -21.67
C GLY A 180 -5.24 -16.05 -20.81
N ASN A 181 -6.35 -15.51 -21.30
CA ASN A 181 -7.19 -14.59 -20.53
C ASN A 181 -8.31 -15.35 -19.80
N VAL A 182 -8.60 -14.90 -18.58
CA VAL A 182 -9.68 -15.39 -17.73
C VAL A 182 -10.65 -14.26 -17.46
N THR A 183 -11.89 -14.42 -17.90
CA THR A 183 -12.98 -13.49 -17.61
C THR A 183 -13.85 -14.04 -16.48
N VAL A 184 -13.96 -13.29 -15.39
CA VAL A 184 -14.76 -13.59 -14.21
C VAL A 184 -15.97 -12.67 -14.21
N LYS A 185 -17.17 -13.24 -14.06
CA LYS A 185 -18.40 -12.49 -13.77
C LYS A 185 -18.95 -12.90 -12.43
N GLY A 186 -19.52 -11.94 -11.71
CA GLY A 186 -20.07 -12.21 -10.40
C GLY A 186 -20.99 -11.12 -9.89
N SER A 187 -21.50 -11.36 -8.69
CA SER A 187 -22.51 -10.53 -8.05
C SER A 187 -22.27 -10.38 -6.56
N LEU A 188 -22.82 -9.30 -5.99
CA LEU A 188 -22.82 -9.05 -4.56
C LEU A 188 -24.14 -9.46 -3.93
N GLU A 189 -24.05 -10.17 -2.82
CA GLU A 189 -25.20 -10.66 -2.05
C GLU A 189 -25.03 -10.37 -0.55
N GLN A 190 -26.14 -10.22 0.14
CA GLN A 190 -26.18 -10.21 1.60
C GLN A 190 -25.80 -11.60 2.14
N PRO A 191 -25.43 -11.73 3.42
CA PRO A 191 -25.17 -13.04 4.04
C PRO A 191 -26.33 -14.04 3.92
N ASN A 192 -27.57 -13.55 3.77
CA ASN A 192 -28.78 -14.36 3.53
C ASN A 192 -29.03 -14.71 2.04
N ARG A 193 -28.08 -14.40 1.14
CA ARG A 193 -28.13 -14.60 -0.33
C ARG A 193 -29.11 -13.72 -1.10
N LEU A 194 -29.59 -12.62 -0.51
CA LEU A 194 -30.33 -11.61 -1.26
C LEU A 194 -29.37 -10.73 -2.08
N PRO A 195 -29.60 -10.53 -3.39
CA PRO A 195 -28.76 -9.66 -4.21
C PRO A 195 -28.73 -8.21 -3.72
N ILE A 196 -27.59 -7.53 -3.89
CA ILE A 196 -27.41 -6.12 -3.52
C ILE A 196 -27.30 -5.28 -4.80
N SER A 197 -28.43 -5.08 -5.48
CA SER A 197 -28.47 -4.32 -6.74
C SER A 197 -28.26 -2.82 -6.59
N SER A 198 -28.24 -2.28 -5.36
CA SER A 198 -27.96 -0.86 -5.10
C SER A 198 -26.46 -0.54 -5.03
N PHE A 199 -25.59 -1.55 -5.04
CA PHE A 199 -24.15 -1.33 -4.87
C PHE A 199 -23.51 -0.81 -6.16
N ASN A 200 -22.85 0.33 -6.06
CA ASN A 200 -22.00 0.90 -7.10
C ASN A 200 -20.65 1.26 -6.46
N GLY A 201 -19.56 0.75 -7.02
CA GLY A 201 -18.25 0.88 -6.40
C GLY A 201 -17.16 0.16 -7.19
N ARG A 202 -16.17 -0.35 -6.47
CA ARG A 202 -15.03 -1.07 -7.05
C ARG A 202 -14.85 -2.42 -6.40
N ALA A 203 -14.18 -3.34 -7.09
CA ALA A 203 -13.70 -4.57 -6.51
C ALA A 203 -12.25 -4.85 -6.91
N LEU A 204 -11.48 -5.42 -6.00
CA LEU A 204 -10.15 -5.92 -6.22
C LEU A 204 -10.25 -7.41 -6.52
N ILE A 205 -9.78 -7.82 -7.68
CA ILE A 205 -9.55 -9.23 -8.01
C ILE A 205 -8.09 -9.55 -7.70
N GLU A 206 -7.86 -10.59 -6.91
CA GLU A 206 -6.56 -11.24 -6.78
C GLU A 206 -6.67 -12.69 -7.24
N ALA A 207 -5.84 -13.08 -8.20
CA ALA A 207 -5.72 -14.47 -8.61
C ALA A 207 -4.40 -15.05 -8.10
N PHE A 208 -4.47 -16.29 -7.62
CA PHE A 208 -3.36 -17.03 -7.05
C PHE A 208 -3.16 -18.32 -7.83
N ASP A 209 -1.90 -18.69 -8.00
CA ASP A 209 -1.46 -19.94 -8.60
C ASP A 209 -1.98 -21.17 -7.82
N SER A 210 -1.67 -22.35 -8.35
CA SER A 210 -2.00 -23.64 -7.76
C SER A 210 -1.55 -23.72 -6.29
N LYS A 211 -2.43 -24.28 -5.45
CA LYS A 211 -2.10 -24.59 -4.05
C LYS A 211 -0.87 -25.48 -3.96
N LYS A 212 0.03 -25.13 -3.06
CA LYS A 212 1.26 -25.88 -2.77
C LYS A 212 1.07 -26.74 -1.53
N ARG A 213 1.46 -28.01 -1.62
CA ARG A 213 1.49 -28.91 -0.46
C ARG A 213 2.89 -28.89 0.15
N VAL A 214 2.97 -28.51 1.42
CA VAL A 214 4.22 -28.53 2.18
C VAL A 214 4.15 -29.67 3.18
N ILE A 215 5.16 -30.54 3.14
CA ILE A 215 5.35 -31.62 4.10
C ILE A 215 6.30 -31.11 5.18
N VAL A 216 5.95 -31.31 6.45
CA VAL A 216 6.77 -31.02 7.62
C VAL A 216 7.23 -32.34 8.23
N PRO A 217 8.44 -32.84 7.86
CA PRO A 217 8.93 -34.14 8.32
C PRO A 217 8.98 -34.25 9.84
N GLU A 218 9.35 -33.17 10.53
CA GLU A 218 9.50 -33.10 11.98
C GLU A 218 8.18 -33.28 12.74
N TRP A 219 7.04 -33.12 12.06
CA TRP A 219 5.70 -33.31 12.61
C TRP A 219 5.03 -34.56 12.02
N SER A 220 5.76 -35.68 12.00
CA SER A 220 5.27 -36.95 11.45
C SER A 220 4.78 -36.83 10.00
N ASN A 221 5.54 -36.09 9.19
CA ASN A 221 5.18 -35.73 7.80
C ASN A 221 3.82 -35.00 7.70
N TYR A 222 3.50 -34.13 8.66
CA TYR A 222 2.30 -33.31 8.60
C TYR A 222 2.27 -32.53 7.29
N MET A 223 1.16 -32.65 6.56
CA MET A 223 0.95 -31.97 5.30
C MET A 223 0.03 -30.77 5.53
N PHE A 224 0.47 -29.59 5.12
CA PHE A 224 -0.39 -28.41 5.08
C PHE A 224 -0.40 -27.79 3.69
N GLU A 225 -1.54 -27.20 3.34
CA GLU A 225 -1.75 -26.55 2.04
C GLU A 225 -1.51 -25.05 2.18
N LEU A 226 -0.64 -24.53 1.32
CA LEU A 226 -0.43 -23.11 1.12
C LEU A 226 -1.22 -22.65 -0.11
N THR A 227 -1.74 -21.42 -0.02
CA THR A 227 -2.23 -20.73 -1.23
C THR A 227 -1.04 -20.55 -2.18
N GLY A 228 -1.28 -20.67 -3.49
CA GLY A 228 -0.24 -20.39 -4.48
C GLY A 228 0.21 -18.93 -4.44
N SER A 229 1.28 -18.63 -5.17
CA SER A 229 1.77 -17.26 -5.33
C SER A 229 0.71 -16.39 -6.00
N LEU A 230 0.65 -15.10 -5.65
CA LEU A 230 -0.16 -14.13 -6.39
C LEU A 230 0.31 -14.13 -7.85
N ILE A 231 -0.61 -14.13 -8.81
CA ILE A 231 -0.32 -14.09 -10.26
C ILE A 231 -0.99 -12.92 -10.97
N TYR A 232 -2.04 -12.34 -10.36
CA TYR A 232 -2.72 -11.17 -10.87
C TYR A 232 -3.35 -10.37 -9.73
N ARG A 233 -3.30 -9.04 -9.84
CA ARG A 233 -4.01 -8.09 -8.97
C ARG A 233 -4.51 -6.90 -9.78
N GLY A 234 -5.83 -6.66 -9.81
CA GLY A 234 -6.41 -5.53 -10.54
C GLY A 234 -7.79 -5.10 -10.02
N GLU A 235 -8.15 -3.85 -10.27
CA GLU A 235 -9.43 -3.27 -9.88
C GLU A 235 -10.46 -3.34 -11.02
N ILE A 236 -11.71 -3.60 -10.67
CA ILE A 236 -12.85 -3.61 -11.59
C ILE A 236 -13.98 -2.74 -11.04
N SER A 237 -14.80 -2.21 -11.93
CA SER A 237 -16.05 -1.54 -11.61
C SER A 237 -17.10 -2.56 -11.15
N VAL A 238 -17.84 -2.19 -10.11
CA VAL A 238 -19.07 -2.90 -9.70
C VAL A 238 -20.24 -1.97 -9.98
N ARG A 239 -21.21 -2.44 -10.77
CA ARG A 239 -22.40 -1.70 -11.16
C ARG A 239 -23.64 -2.51 -10.86
N ASP A 240 -24.58 -1.91 -10.16
CA ASP A 240 -25.82 -2.56 -9.72
C ASP A 240 -25.57 -3.93 -9.04
N GLY A 241 -24.52 -3.99 -8.21
CA GLY A 241 -24.09 -5.21 -7.53
C GLY A 241 -23.50 -6.29 -8.43
N GLN A 242 -23.25 -6.02 -9.71
CA GLN A 242 -22.64 -6.95 -10.67
C GLN A 242 -21.23 -6.49 -11.03
N PHE A 243 -20.35 -7.44 -11.32
CA PHE A 243 -19.00 -7.15 -11.77
C PHE A 243 -18.54 -8.12 -12.86
N GLU A 244 -17.66 -7.61 -13.72
CA GLU A 244 -16.99 -8.37 -14.77
C GLU A 244 -15.54 -7.91 -14.85
N GLY A 245 -14.61 -8.85 -14.82
CA GLY A 245 -13.18 -8.58 -14.90
C GLY A 245 -12.46 -9.59 -15.76
N THR A 246 -11.48 -9.14 -16.53
CA THR A 246 -10.61 -10.03 -17.30
C THR A 246 -9.18 -9.87 -16.86
N PHE A 247 -8.46 -10.98 -16.69
CA PHE A 247 -7.05 -10.97 -16.36
C PHE A 247 -6.27 -12.06 -17.11
N PRO A 248 -5.00 -11.81 -17.45
CA PRO A 248 -4.15 -12.81 -18.06
C PRO A 248 -3.54 -13.75 -17.03
N ILE A 249 -3.19 -14.96 -17.46
CA ILE A 249 -2.38 -15.91 -16.69
C ILE A 249 -0.91 -15.76 -17.10
N PRO A 250 0.02 -15.43 -16.18
CA PRO A 250 1.44 -15.36 -16.49
C PRO A 250 2.04 -16.66 -17.02
N LYS A 251 3.15 -16.56 -17.75
CA LYS A 251 3.95 -17.73 -18.14
C LYS A 251 4.59 -18.44 -16.94
N ASP A 252 4.91 -17.69 -15.88
CA ASP A 252 5.62 -18.18 -14.70
C ASP A 252 4.70 -18.83 -13.64
N VAL A 253 3.67 -19.54 -14.08
CA VAL A 253 2.76 -20.29 -13.22
C VAL A 253 3.24 -21.72 -13.02
N SER A 254 2.82 -22.33 -11.92
CA SER A 254 2.99 -23.76 -11.72
C SER A 254 2.08 -24.56 -12.66
N TYR A 255 2.64 -25.62 -13.26
CA TYR A 255 1.90 -26.54 -14.14
C TYR A 255 1.47 -27.80 -13.37
N ASP A 256 1.00 -27.60 -12.13
CA ASP A 256 0.69 -28.70 -11.19
C ASP A 256 -0.77 -29.19 -11.31
N ASP A 257 -1.60 -28.55 -12.16
CA ASP A 257 -3.04 -28.82 -12.36
C ASP A 257 -3.85 -28.96 -11.06
N ASN A 258 -3.40 -28.24 -10.01
CA ASN A 258 -4.13 -28.17 -8.75
C ASN A 258 -5.06 -26.95 -8.75
N ARG A 259 -5.97 -26.90 -7.78
CA ARG A 259 -6.89 -25.77 -7.63
C ARG A 259 -6.11 -24.48 -7.37
N SER A 260 -6.44 -23.48 -8.16
CA SER A 260 -6.01 -22.09 -8.03
C SER A 260 -7.13 -21.28 -7.36
N ARG A 261 -6.81 -20.11 -6.80
CA ARG A 261 -7.76 -19.30 -6.03
C ARG A 261 -7.96 -17.93 -6.66
N ILE A 262 -9.20 -17.48 -6.73
CA ILE A 262 -9.58 -16.09 -6.99
C ILE A 262 -10.13 -15.53 -5.68
N SER A 263 -9.60 -14.40 -5.20
CA SER A 263 -10.13 -13.65 -4.06
C SER A 263 -10.69 -12.32 -4.54
N LEU A 264 -11.76 -11.87 -3.89
CA LEU A 264 -12.49 -10.66 -4.22
C LEU A 264 -12.67 -9.82 -2.96
N TYR A 265 -12.40 -8.53 -3.08
CA TYR A 265 -12.80 -7.53 -2.09
C TYR A 265 -13.47 -6.36 -2.80
N ALA A 266 -14.77 -6.15 -2.57
CA ALA A 266 -15.53 -5.05 -3.14
C ALA A 266 -15.79 -3.98 -2.09
N TRP A 267 -15.76 -2.71 -2.48
CA TRP A 267 -16.04 -1.58 -1.59
C TRP A 267 -16.73 -0.42 -2.31
N SER A 268 -17.56 0.27 -1.55
CA SER A 268 -18.13 1.59 -1.85
C SER A 268 -17.96 2.48 -0.61
N ASP A 269 -18.52 3.69 -0.63
CA ASP A 269 -18.44 4.60 0.51
C ASP A 269 -19.20 4.10 1.76
N SER A 270 -20.09 3.11 1.63
CA SER A 270 -20.99 2.67 2.71
C SER A 270 -21.01 1.16 2.99
N LEU A 271 -20.52 0.35 2.04
CA LEU A 271 -20.57 -1.10 2.14
C LEU A 271 -19.32 -1.72 1.54
N ASP A 272 -18.89 -2.84 2.12
CA ASP A 272 -17.87 -3.70 1.56
C ASP A 272 -18.37 -5.15 1.46
N ALA A 273 -17.74 -5.92 0.59
CA ALA A 273 -18.02 -7.33 0.38
C ALA A 273 -16.72 -8.09 0.18
N SER A 274 -16.72 -9.37 0.53
CA SER A 274 -15.60 -10.25 0.18
C SER A 274 -16.07 -11.61 -0.27
N GLY A 275 -15.21 -12.31 -0.99
CA GLY A 275 -15.44 -13.71 -1.34
C GLY A 275 -14.26 -14.31 -2.04
N SER A 276 -14.38 -15.58 -2.37
CA SER A 276 -13.36 -16.31 -3.10
C SER A 276 -13.95 -17.46 -3.89
N SER A 277 -13.23 -17.90 -4.91
CA SER A 277 -13.54 -19.08 -5.72
C SER A 277 -12.29 -19.90 -5.93
N GLU A 278 -12.42 -21.23 -5.81
CA GLU A 278 -11.35 -22.20 -6.12
C GLU A 278 -11.75 -23.08 -7.31
N SER A 279 -12.52 -22.48 -8.23
CA SER A 279 -13.12 -23.15 -9.38
C SER A 279 -12.26 -23.06 -10.64
N ILE A 280 -10.98 -22.71 -10.49
CA ILE A 280 -9.99 -22.72 -11.58
C ILE A 280 -8.86 -23.71 -11.30
N SER A 281 -8.37 -24.39 -12.35
CA SER A 281 -7.05 -25.03 -12.37
C SER A 281 -6.24 -24.48 -13.53
N ILE A 282 -4.93 -24.40 -13.38
CA ILE A 282 -4.03 -23.92 -14.43
C ILE A 282 -3.30 -25.12 -15.02
N ALA A 283 -3.52 -25.39 -16.30
CA ALA A 283 -2.87 -26.48 -17.01
C ALA A 283 -2.60 -26.13 -18.47
N GLY A 284 -1.41 -26.51 -18.95
CA GLY A 284 -0.98 -26.22 -20.31
C GLY A 284 -0.80 -24.72 -20.58
N THR A 285 -0.58 -24.39 -21.85
CA THR A 285 -0.41 -23.02 -22.33
C THR A 285 -1.48 -22.74 -23.38
N ALA A 286 -2.18 -21.60 -23.26
CA ALA A 286 -3.18 -21.18 -24.21
C ALA A 286 -2.51 -20.73 -25.53
N PHE A 287 -3.27 -20.77 -26.63
CA PHE A 287 -2.84 -20.11 -27.86
C PHE A 287 -3.02 -18.60 -27.71
N ALA A 288 -1.92 -17.88 -27.53
CA ALA A 288 -1.89 -16.43 -27.36
C ALA A 288 -0.97 -15.78 -28.42
N PRO A 289 -1.26 -14.54 -28.85
CA PRO A 289 -0.31 -13.76 -29.65
C PRO A 289 1.05 -13.70 -28.96
N VAL A 290 2.13 -13.77 -29.75
CA VAL A 290 3.47 -13.62 -29.19
C VAL A 290 3.74 -12.15 -28.93
N ASP A 291 4.09 -11.83 -27.69
CA ASP A 291 4.71 -10.55 -27.33
C ASP A 291 6.23 -10.70 -27.24
N SER A 292 6.95 -9.70 -27.74
CA SER A 292 8.41 -9.61 -27.71
C SER A 292 8.92 -8.26 -27.21
N THR A 293 8.03 -7.38 -26.75
CA THR A 293 8.38 -6.05 -26.25
C THR A 293 8.12 -6.00 -24.76
N GLY A 294 9.05 -5.46 -23.97
CA GLY A 294 8.84 -5.31 -22.53
C GLY A 294 7.92 -4.13 -22.21
N PRO A 295 7.46 -4.02 -20.95
CA PRO A 295 6.54 -2.97 -20.53
C PRO A 295 7.07 -1.55 -20.77
N GLN A 296 6.17 -0.60 -21.01
CA GLN A 296 6.48 0.82 -20.89
C GLN A 296 6.52 1.21 -19.41
N ILE A 297 7.58 1.91 -19.00
CA ILE A 297 7.81 2.29 -17.60
C ILE A 297 8.00 3.80 -17.53
N THR A 298 7.17 4.48 -16.74
CA THR A 298 7.33 5.91 -16.41
C THR A 298 7.54 6.07 -14.92
N ILE A 299 8.69 6.63 -14.53
CA ILE A 299 9.04 6.89 -13.13
C ILE A 299 8.84 8.37 -12.83
N ARG A 300 8.10 8.67 -11.77
CA ARG A 300 7.86 10.04 -11.28
C ARG A 300 7.73 10.08 -9.77
N PHE A 301 7.71 11.27 -9.20
CA PHE A 301 7.63 11.49 -7.76
C PHE A 301 6.53 12.48 -7.41
N GLU A 302 5.75 12.15 -6.37
CA GLU A 302 4.61 12.89 -5.84
C GLU A 302 3.43 13.06 -6.82
N ASP A 303 3.65 13.69 -7.96
CA ASP A 303 2.65 14.06 -8.95
C ASP A 303 3.11 13.75 -10.40
N ALA A 304 2.34 14.21 -11.38
CA ALA A 304 2.55 13.94 -12.80
C ALA A 304 3.59 14.86 -13.48
N PHE A 305 4.06 15.90 -12.80
CA PHE A 305 4.89 16.96 -13.38
C PHE A 305 6.39 16.79 -13.13
N PHE A 306 6.79 15.76 -12.37
CA PHE A 306 8.19 15.44 -12.10
C PHE A 306 9.02 15.36 -13.39
N ARG A 307 10.22 15.93 -13.35
CA ARG A 307 11.23 15.84 -14.41
C ARG A 307 12.55 15.38 -13.82
N PRO A 308 13.37 14.63 -14.60
CA PRO A 308 14.72 14.27 -14.19
C PRO A 308 15.52 15.52 -13.75
N GLY A 309 16.07 15.47 -12.53
CA GLY A 309 16.81 16.57 -11.91
C GLY A 309 16.00 17.45 -10.95
N ASP A 310 14.70 17.21 -10.80
CA ASP A 310 13.89 17.94 -9.82
C ASP A 310 14.37 17.70 -8.38
N VAL A 311 14.10 18.69 -7.51
CA VAL A 311 14.46 18.65 -6.09
C VAL A 311 13.32 18.00 -5.28
N LEU A 312 13.67 17.00 -4.48
CA LEU A 312 12.75 16.25 -3.62
C LEU A 312 13.15 16.37 -2.13
N ALA A 313 12.16 16.16 -1.26
CA ALA A 313 12.41 15.98 0.17
C ALA A 313 13.04 14.59 0.45
N PRO A 314 13.60 14.33 1.64
CA PRO A 314 14.24 13.04 1.97
C PRO A 314 13.31 11.81 1.98
N ASN A 315 11.99 12.01 2.00
CA ASN A 315 10.99 10.94 2.10
C ASN A 315 9.95 10.98 0.97
N PRO A 316 10.36 10.99 -0.32
CA PRO A 316 9.43 11.21 -1.41
C PRO A 316 8.63 9.95 -1.74
N THR A 317 7.43 10.14 -2.28
CA THR A 317 6.61 9.07 -2.83
C THR A 317 6.97 8.85 -4.29
N MET A 318 7.66 7.75 -4.58
CA MET A 318 7.86 7.27 -5.95
C MET A 318 6.55 6.72 -6.50
N ILE A 319 6.27 7.05 -7.75
CA ILE A 319 5.13 6.56 -8.50
C ILE A 319 5.65 5.99 -9.82
N VAL A 320 5.35 4.72 -10.08
CA VAL A 320 5.74 4.04 -11.32
C VAL A 320 4.48 3.67 -12.08
N ASP A 321 4.28 4.29 -13.24
CA ASP A 321 3.21 3.92 -14.17
C ASP A 321 3.74 2.89 -15.16
N LEU A 322 3.00 1.80 -15.32
CA LEU A 322 3.36 0.66 -16.16
C LEU A 322 2.24 0.38 -17.16
N ALA A 323 2.62 0.09 -18.40
CA ALA A 323 1.67 -0.30 -19.44
C ALA A 323 2.28 -1.36 -20.37
N ASP A 324 1.49 -2.40 -20.66
CA ASP A 324 1.85 -3.49 -21.56
C ASP A 324 0.57 -4.14 -22.14
N PRO A 325 0.48 -4.40 -23.46
CA PRO A 325 -0.70 -5.02 -24.07
C PRO A 325 -1.02 -6.42 -23.54
N SER A 326 0.01 -7.17 -23.16
CA SER A 326 -0.09 -8.51 -22.58
C SER A 326 -0.30 -8.45 -21.07
N GLY A 327 0.04 -7.33 -20.44
CA GLY A 327 -0.14 -7.08 -19.02
C GLY A 327 1.13 -7.27 -18.22
N ILE A 328 1.13 -6.71 -17.01
CA ILE A 328 2.32 -6.69 -16.15
C ILE A 328 2.41 -7.98 -15.33
N ASN A 329 3.60 -8.58 -15.29
CA ASN A 329 3.86 -9.71 -14.43
C ASN A 329 3.87 -9.25 -12.97
N THR A 330 2.88 -9.72 -12.22
CA THR A 330 2.75 -9.51 -10.77
C THR A 330 3.03 -10.79 -9.99
N SER A 331 3.58 -11.81 -10.67
CA SER A 331 3.85 -13.10 -10.09
C SER A 331 4.94 -13.02 -9.03
N THR A 332 4.63 -13.48 -7.82
CA THR A 332 5.66 -13.74 -6.80
C THR A 332 6.27 -15.13 -6.93
N ALA A 333 5.88 -15.92 -7.94
CA ALA A 333 6.42 -17.26 -8.19
C ALA A 333 7.71 -17.25 -9.03
N GLY A 334 7.85 -16.29 -9.94
CA GLY A 334 8.96 -16.23 -10.90
C GLY A 334 10.25 -15.76 -10.25
N VAL A 335 11.23 -16.67 -10.09
CA VAL A 335 12.58 -16.29 -9.66
C VAL A 335 13.21 -15.40 -10.74
N GLY A 336 13.44 -14.13 -10.42
CA GLY A 336 14.14 -13.16 -11.29
C GLY A 336 13.23 -12.27 -12.15
N HIS A 337 11.91 -12.44 -12.08
CA HIS A 337 10.94 -11.61 -12.84
C HIS A 337 10.13 -10.64 -11.96
N ARG A 338 10.70 -10.24 -10.82
CA ARG A 338 10.05 -9.30 -9.91
C ARG A 338 10.02 -7.88 -10.48
N LEU A 339 9.02 -7.12 -10.06
CA LEU A 339 8.98 -5.67 -10.23
C LEU A 339 9.86 -5.06 -9.15
N GLU A 340 10.98 -4.47 -9.54
CA GLU A 340 12.02 -4.04 -8.60
C GLU A 340 12.51 -2.62 -8.91
N ALA A 341 12.82 -1.86 -7.85
CA ALA A 341 13.54 -0.60 -7.95
C ALA A 341 14.94 -0.70 -7.34
N THR A 342 15.92 -0.08 -7.98
CA THR A 342 17.29 0.05 -7.48
C THR A 342 17.63 1.52 -7.29
N LEU A 343 17.79 1.92 -6.02
CA LEU A 343 18.28 3.24 -5.65
C LEU A 343 19.82 3.25 -5.63
N ASP A 344 20.44 4.22 -6.29
CA ASP A 344 21.89 4.48 -6.32
C ASP A 344 22.77 3.24 -6.60
N ASN A 345 22.31 2.35 -7.49
CA ASN A 345 22.99 1.09 -7.82
C ASN A 345 23.22 0.18 -6.60
N SER A 346 22.37 0.27 -5.58
CA SER A 346 22.39 -0.62 -4.42
C SER A 346 22.27 -2.10 -4.81
N ASN A 347 23.04 -2.96 -4.15
CA ASN A 347 22.92 -4.42 -4.30
C ASN A 347 21.68 -5.00 -3.59
N ARG A 348 20.84 -4.15 -3.01
CA ARG A 348 19.59 -4.53 -2.34
C ARG A 348 18.43 -3.84 -3.06
N PRO A 349 17.85 -4.47 -4.10
CA PRO A 349 16.68 -3.92 -4.77
C PRO A 349 15.47 -3.89 -3.83
N ILE A 350 14.60 -2.93 -4.07
CA ILE A 350 13.30 -2.78 -3.41
C ILE A 350 12.29 -3.59 -4.21
N ASP A 351 11.66 -4.60 -3.59
CA ASP A 351 10.57 -5.35 -4.20
C ASP A 351 9.28 -4.51 -4.21
N LEU A 352 8.81 -4.18 -5.40
CA LEU A 352 7.63 -3.34 -5.61
C LEU A 352 6.38 -4.16 -5.97
N THR A 353 6.50 -5.48 -6.08
CA THR A 353 5.45 -6.37 -6.59
C THR A 353 4.16 -6.24 -5.78
N ASP A 354 4.26 -6.19 -4.44
CA ASP A 354 3.10 -6.06 -3.55
C ASP A 354 2.42 -4.68 -3.60
N PHE A 355 3.12 -3.67 -4.12
CA PHE A 355 2.64 -2.30 -4.23
C PHE A 355 1.98 -2.01 -5.58
N TYR A 356 2.12 -2.91 -6.56
CA TYR A 356 1.45 -2.79 -7.85
C TYR A 356 -0.07 -2.92 -7.70
N ARG A 357 -0.80 -2.05 -8.40
CA ARG A 357 -2.25 -2.09 -8.56
C ARG A 357 -2.59 -1.86 -10.04
N GLY A 358 -3.32 -2.78 -10.65
CA GLY A 358 -3.88 -2.59 -11.99
C GLY A 358 -4.88 -1.43 -12.01
N ASN A 359 -4.89 -0.68 -13.10
CA ASN A 359 -5.85 0.40 -13.32
C ASN A 359 -7.27 -0.17 -13.46
N LEU A 360 -8.27 0.65 -13.16
CA LEU A 360 -9.68 0.25 -13.17
C LEU A 360 -10.08 -0.33 -14.54
N ASP A 361 -10.69 -1.52 -14.51
CA ASP A 361 -11.24 -2.23 -15.67
C ASP A 361 -10.20 -2.63 -16.74
N THR A 362 -8.91 -2.67 -16.40
CA THR A 362 -7.86 -3.10 -17.34
C THR A 362 -6.72 -3.86 -16.66
N TYR A 363 -6.26 -4.92 -17.31
CA TYR A 363 -5.05 -5.64 -16.92
C TYR A 363 -3.78 -5.09 -17.59
N GLN A 364 -3.94 -4.21 -18.58
CA GLN A 364 -2.86 -3.75 -19.46
C GLN A 364 -2.07 -2.58 -18.88
N SER A 365 -2.51 -2.00 -17.77
CA SER A 365 -1.80 -0.90 -17.13
C SER A 365 -2.05 -0.89 -15.64
N GLY A 366 -1.15 -0.26 -14.90
CA GLY A 366 -1.25 -0.11 -13.47
C GLY A 366 -0.18 0.81 -12.90
N GLN A 367 -0.22 0.97 -11.58
CA GLN A 367 0.65 1.88 -10.86
C GLN A 367 1.23 1.22 -9.62
N VAL A 368 2.50 1.52 -9.34
CA VAL A 368 3.12 1.35 -8.02
C VAL A 368 3.20 2.69 -7.33
N ARG A 369 2.89 2.74 -6.04
CA ARG A 369 3.21 3.87 -5.16
C ARG A 369 4.06 3.38 -4.00
N TYR A 370 5.27 3.92 -3.86
CA TYR A 370 6.22 3.52 -2.82
C TYR A 370 6.87 4.73 -2.18
N ARG A 371 6.82 4.83 -0.84
CA ARG A 371 7.46 5.92 -0.10
C ARG A 371 8.90 5.54 0.20
N LEU A 372 9.85 6.25 -0.41
CA LEU A 372 11.25 6.19 -0.01
C LEU A 372 11.42 6.89 1.34
N THR A 373 12.39 6.44 2.12
CA THR A 373 12.65 7.00 3.46
C THR A 373 14.13 7.25 3.69
N ASP A 374 14.43 8.29 4.45
CA ASP A 374 15.75 8.62 4.96
C ASP A 374 16.82 8.75 3.86
N LEU A 375 16.45 9.36 2.73
CA LEU A 375 17.40 9.65 1.65
C LEU A 375 18.39 10.72 2.11
N ALA A 376 19.68 10.49 1.85
CA ALA A 376 20.74 11.46 2.14
C ALA A 376 20.58 12.71 1.25
N GLU A 377 21.17 13.84 1.65
CA GLU A 377 21.23 14.99 0.75
C GLU A 377 22.16 14.72 -0.45
N GLY A 378 21.80 15.23 -1.62
CA GLY A 378 22.59 15.14 -2.84
C GLY A 378 21.85 14.50 -4.01
N ARG A 379 22.61 14.14 -5.05
CA ARG A 379 22.05 13.56 -6.27
C ARG A 379 21.83 12.06 -6.09
N HIS A 380 20.63 11.59 -6.44
CA HIS A 380 20.25 10.19 -6.44
C HIS A 380 19.83 9.73 -7.83
N THR A 381 20.00 8.43 -8.09
CA THR A 381 19.47 7.75 -9.27
C THR A 381 18.55 6.63 -8.84
N ILE A 382 17.48 6.41 -9.60
CA ILE A 382 16.60 5.26 -9.39
C ILE A 382 16.31 4.59 -10.72
N SER A 383 16.51 3.28 -10.77
CA SER A 383 16.11 2.44 -11.91
C SER A 383 14.98 1.52 -11.49
N VAL A 384 14.03 1.28 -12.39
CA VAL A 384 12.92 0.35 -12.19
C VAL A 384 12.95 -0.67 -13.32
N LYS A 385 12.92 -1.95 -12.95
CA LYS A 385 12.82 -3.08 -13.87
C LYS A 385 11.46 -3.75 -13.71
N ALA A 386 10.77 -3.94 -14.83
CA ALA A 386 9.46 -4.60 -14.90
C ALA A 386 9.45 -5.66 -16.00
N TRP A 387 8.54 -6.62 -15.86
CA TRP A 387 8.34 -7.72 -16.80
C TRP A 387 6.87 -7.79 -17.22
N ASP A 388 6.62 -8.17 -18.46
CA ASP A 388 5.29 -8.56 -18.92
C ASP A 388 5.02 -10.05 -18.61
N ILE A 389 3.80 -10.51 -18.87
CA ILE A 389 3.43 -11.93 -18.66
C ILE A 389 4.15 -12.92 -19.60
N HIS A 390 4.79 -12.45 -20.67
CA HIS A 390 5.55 -13.24 -21.66
C HIS A 390 7.03 -13.36 -21.30
N ASN A 391 7.47 -12.69 -20.23
CA ASN A 391 8.84 -12.55 -19.75
C ASN A 391 9.74 -11.65 -20.62
N ASN A 392 9.16 -10.65 -21.28
CA ASN A 392 9.90 -9.52 -21.81
C ASN A 392 10.10 -8.48 -20.71
N SER A 393 11.29 -7.89 -20.63
CA SER A 393 11.62 -6.90 -19.59
C SER A 393 12.02 -5.56 -20.18
N SER A 394 11.73 -4.52 -19.42
CA SER A 394 12.20 -3.16 -19.66
C SER A 394 12.84 -2.60 -18.39
N VAL A 395 13.76 -1.64 -18.57
CA VAL A 395 14.33 -0.86 -17.47
C VAL A 395 14.14 0.62 -17.82
N ALA A 396 13.63 1.40 -16.89
CA ALA A 396 13.66 2.85 -16.95
C ALA A 396 14.52 3.39 -15.81
N GLU A 397 15.16 4.53 -16.03
CA GLU A 397 15.98 5.21 -15.04
C GLU A 397 15.63 6.71 -15.01
N THR A 398 15.68 7.30 -13.83
CA THR A 398 15.64 8.74 -13.65
C THR A 398 16.59 9.18 -12.52
N PHE A 399 16.79 10.48 -12.36
CA PHE A 399 17.60 11.06 -11.29
C PHE A 399 16.90 12.27 -10.68
N PHE A 400 17.23 12.58 -9.44
CA PHE A 400 16.69 13.70 -8.68
C PHE A 400 17.71 14.19 -7.66
N GLU A 401 17.47 15.37 -7.09
CA GLU A 401 18.31 15.93 -6.03
C GLU A 401 17.51 15.97 -4.72
N VAL A 402 18.07 15.39 -3.65
CA VAL A 402 17.48 15.45 -2.32
C VAL A 402 18.09 16.62 -1.57
N ARG A 403 17.22 17.44 -0.98
CA ARG A 403 17.60 18.49 -0.04
C ARG A 403 16.73 18.42 1.20
N GLU A 404 17.32 18.53 2.38
CA GLU A 404 16.59 18.43 3.63
C GLU A 404 15.66 19.65 3.77
N GLY A 405 14.35 19.39 3.66
CA GLY A 405 13.31 20.41 3.66
C GLY A 405 12.72 20.59 5.05
N SER A 406 13.38 21.33 5.93
CA SER A 406 12.67 22.06 7.01
C SER A 406 12.33 23.50 6.60
N GLN A 407 12.90 23.98 5.48
CA GLN A 407 12.72 25.33 4.99
C GLN A 407 12.26 25.35 3.53
N VAL A 408 11.21 26.15 3.25
CA VAL A 408 10.76 26.51 1.90
C VAL A 408 11.95 27.03 1.13
N SER A 409 12.24 26.43 -0.02
CA SER A 409 13.30 26.83 -0.93
C SER A 409 12.80 26.89 -2.36
N ILE A 410 13.19 27.94 -3.09
CA ILE A 410 12.88 28.13 -4.51
C ILE A 410 14.11 27.99 -5.40
N TYR A 411 13.93 27.41 -6.57
CA TYR A 411 15.00 27.10 -7.52
C TYR A 411 14.58 27.43 -8.96
N ASN A 412 15.57 27.51 -9.87
CA ASN A 412 15.34 27.78 -11.29
C ASN A 412 14.45 29.01 -11.52
N VAL A 413 14.78 30.11 -10.82
CA VAL A 413 14.02 31.37 -10.89
C VAL A 413 14.42 32.14 -12.13
N PHE A 414 13.48 32.29 -13.06
CA PHE A 414 13.65 33.10 -14.27
C PHE A 414 12.32 33.72 -14.70
N ASN A 415 12.37 34.58 -15.72
CA ASN A 415 11.18 35.08 -16.39
C ASN A 415 11.27 34.80 -17.90
N PHE A 416 10.16 34.44 -18.54
CA PHE A 416 10.11 34.18 -19.97
C PHE A 416 8.82 34.75 -20.59
N PRO A 417 8.90 35.44 -21.76
CA PRO A 417 10.13 35.82 -22.46
C PRO A 417 10.98 36.84 -21.68
N ASN A 418 12.29 36.87 -21.93
CA ASN A 418 13.24 37.87 -21.42
C ASN A 418 14.39 38.05 -22.45
N PRO A 419 14.54 39.21 -23.11
CA PRO A 419 13.75 40.44 -22.96
C PRO A 419 12.28 40.28 -23.35
N PHE A 420 11.41 41.16 -22.84
CA PHE A 420 9.99 41.18 -23.24
C PHE A 420 9.49 42.58 -23.59
N GLY A 421 8.47 42.63 -24.46
CA GLY A 421 7.80 43.88 -24.83
C GLY A 421 6.54 44.15 -23.99
N ARG A 422 5.51 43.28 -24.14
CA ARG A 422 4.21 43.50 -23.48
C ARG A 422 4.00 42.71 -22.19
N ALA A 423 4.49 41.50 -22.09
CA ALA A 423 4.28 40.66 -20.92
C ALA A 423 5.41 39.64 -20.76
N THR A 424 5.61 39.18 -19.53
CA THR A 424 6.52 38.09 -19.18
C THR A 424 5.88 37.24 -18.09
N THR A 425 6.33 35.99 -17.93
CA THR A 425 5.89 35.12 -16.86
C THR A 425 7.07 34.76 -15.98
N PHE A 426 6.99 35.10 -14.69
CA PHE A 426 7.95 34.64 -13.69
C PHE A 426 7.70 33.15 -13.42
N THR A 427 8.77 32.38 -13.48
CA THR A 427 8.74 30.92 -13.36
C THR A 427 9.79 30.46 -12.36
N PHE A 428 9.43 29.52 -11.48
CA PHE A 428 10.35 28.86 -10.56
C PHE A 428 9.81 27.53 -10.05
N GLN A 429 10.66 26.74 -9.41
CA GLN A 429 10.32 25.49 -8.73
C GLN A 429 10.47 25.60 -7.21
N ARG A 430 9.79 24.74 -6.45
CA ARG A 430 9.86 24.69 -4.98
C ARG A 430 10.06 23.26 -4.46
N ASN A 431 10.72 23.10 -3.30
CA ASN A 431 10.93 21.80 -2.64
C ASN A 431 9.75 21.31 -1.79
N SER A 432 8.94 22.22 -1.23
CA SER A 432 7.84 21.87 -0.33
C SER A 432 6.57 21.49 -1.10
N SER A 433 5.79 20.56 -0.56
CA SER A 433 4.43 20.22 -1.02
C SER A 433 3.36 21.13 -0.39
N ASP A 434 3.60 21.65 0.83
CA ASP A 434 2.65 22.49 1.54
C ASP A 434 2.43 23.81 0.81
N PRO A 435 1.22 24.41 0.81
CA PRO A 435 1.00 25.67 0.11
C PRO A 435 1.97 26.77 0.58
N ILE A 436 2.40 27.64 -0.34
CA ILE A 436 3.28 28.77 -0.05
C ILE A 436 2.69 30.10 -0.50
N ASP A 437 2.99 31.17 0.21
CA ASP A 437 2.71 32.53 -0.25
C ASP A 437 3.89 33.07 -1.05
N VAL A 438 3.62 33.57 -2.25
CA VAL A 438 4.65 34.09 -3.16
C VAL A 438 4.47 35.59 -3.36
N GLU A 439 5.56 36.34 -3.24
CA GLU A 439 5.62 37.78 -3.47
C GLU A 439 6.76 38.05 -4.47
N ILE A 440 6.46 38.69 -5.60
CA ILE A 440 7.46 39.11 -6.59
C ILE A 440 7.55 40.63 -6.58
N LYS A 441 8.72 41.15 -6.22
CA LYS A 441 9.00 42.59 -6.21
C LYS A 441 9.88 42.97 -7.37
N VAL A 442 9.45 43.93 -8.17
CA VAL A 442 10.22 44.47 -9.30
C VAL A 442 10.77 45.85 -8.94
N TYR A 443 12.05 46.07 -9.21
CA TYR A 443 12.80 47.27 -8.87
C TYR A 443 13.54 47.84 -10.08
N THR A 444 13.71 49.16 -10.09
CA THR A 444 14.74 49.79 -10.93
C THR A 444 16.15 49.39 -10.48
N VAL A 445 17.15 49.60 -11.33
CA VAL A 445 18.57 49.40 -10.97
C VAL A 445 19.02 50.28 -9.80
N ALA A 446 18.34 51.41 -9.56
CA ALA A 446 18.58 52.30 -8.42
C ALA A 446 17.85 51.85 -7.13
N GLY A 447 17.17 50.71 -7.13
CA GLY A 447 16.49 50.14 -5.95
C GLY A 447 15.09 50.69 -5.69
N ARG A 448 14.55 51.59 -6.52
CA ARG A 448 13.15 52.02 -6.41
C ARG A 448 12.21 50.86 -6.76
N LEU A 449 11.28 50.53 -5.84
CA LEU A 449 10.21 49.55 -6.05
C LEU A 449 9.20 50.06 -7.07
N ILE A 450 8.84 49.21 -8.02
CA ILE A 450 7.99 49.51 -9.17
C ILE A 450 6.66 48.76 -9.10
N GLN A 451 6.73 47.47 -8.78
CA GLN A 451 5.55 46.61 -8.71
C GLN A 451 5.76 45.50 -7.68
N THR A 452 4.66 45.09 -7.05
CA THR A 452 4.58 43.86 -6.25
C THR A 452 3.48 42.98 -6.81
N LEU A 453 3.79 41.73 -7.09
CA LEU A 453 2.81 40.69 -7.47
C LEU A 453 2.69 39.72 -6.31
N GLU A 454 1.47 39.41 -5.91
CA GLU A 454 1.19 38.46 -4.83
C GLU A 454 0.43 37.26 -5.39
N ALA A 455 0.87 36.06 -5.03
CA ALA A 455 0.18 34.81 -5.31
C ALA A 455 0.12 34.01 -4.00
N PRO A 456 -0.99 34.11 -3.24
CA PRO A 456 -1.13 33.41 -1.97
C PRO A 456 -1.46 31.93 -2.19
N SER A 457 -1.09 31.09 -1.22
CA SER A 457 -1.47 29.66 -1.17
C SER A 457 -1.18 28.88 -2.46
N VAL A 458 -0.04 29.15 -3.10
CA VAL A 458 0.41 28.44 -4.29
C VAL A 458 0.74 27.00 -3.92
N VAL A 459 0.07 26.06 -4.59
CA VAL A 459 0.25 24.61 -4.41
C VAL A 459 1.08 23.98 -5.53
N ASP A 460 1.20 24.64 -6.68
CA ASP A 460 1.93 24.09 -7.82
C ASP A 460 3.43 23.98 -7.52
N ARG A 461 4.06 22.87 -7.92
CA ARG A 461 5.52 22.71 -7.83
C ARG A 461 6.26 23.59 -8.82
N PHE A 462 5.69 23.75 -10.01
CA PHE A 462 6.17 24.65 -11.06
C PHE A 462 5.28 25.88 -11.08
N VAL A 463 5.76 26.97 -10.49
CA VAL A 463 4.97 28.17 -10.27
C VAL A 463 5.11 29.10 -11.47
N GLN A 464 3.98 29.61 -11.98
CA GLN A 464 3.94 30.58 -13.07
C GLN A 464 3.12 31.80 -12.65
N ILE A 465 3.75 32.96 -12.61
CA ILE A 465 3.11 34.23 -12.23
C ILE A 465 3.26 35.21 -13.41
N PRO A 466 2.18 35.44 -14.19
CA PRO A 466 2.22 36.36 -15.32
C PRO A 466 2.30 37.82 -14.86
N TRP A 467 2.98 38.65 -15.65
CA TRP A 467 3.06 40.09 -15.47
C TRP A 467 2.97 40.83 -16.81
N ASP A 468 2.20 41.91 -16.82
CA ASP A 468 1.95 42.77 -17.99
C ASP A 468 2.99 43.88 -18.20
N GLY A 469 4.07 43.87 -17.40
CA GLY A 469 5.14 44.86 -17.52
C GLY A 469 4.76 46.28 -17.12
N ARG A 470 3.65 46.47 -16.39
CA ARG A 470 3.20 47.78 -15.88
C ARG A 470 3.56 47.96 -14.40
N ASP A 471 3.74 49.21 -13.99
CA ASP A 471 3.90 49.56 -12.58
C ASP A 471 2.59 49.48 -11.80
N ARG A 472 2.65 49.74 -10.49
CA ARG A 472 1.48 49.74 -9.60
C ARG A 472 0.36 50.70 -9.99
N ASP A 473 0.66 51.75 -10.74
CA ASP A 473 -0.28 52.78 -11.17
C ASP A 473 -0.81 52.48 -12.60
N GLY A 474 -0.46 51.31 -13.16
CA GLY A 474 -0.84 50.88 -14.50
C GLY A 474 -0.03 51.53 -15.63
N SER A 475 1.03 52.26 -15.30
CA SER A 475 1.86 52.98 -16.27
C SER A 475 2.90 52.08 -16.92
N GLU A 476 3.27 52.44 -18.15
CA GLU A 476 4.29 51.72 -18.90
C GLU A 476 5.70 52.07 -18.42
N LEU A 477 6.50 51.03 -18.19
CA LEU A 477 7.91 51.15 -17.87
C LEU A 477 8.79 51.48 -19.09
N ALA A 478 9.83 52.27 -18.89
CA ALA A 478 10.81 52.55 -19.95
C ALA A 478 11.62 51.30 -20.32
N ASN A 479 12.10 51.23 -21.57
CA ASN A 479 13.03 50.19 -22.02
C ASN A 479 14.29 50.21 -21.16
N GLY A 480 14.75 49.03 -20.74
CA GLY A 480 15.91 48.93 -19.86
C GLY A 480 15.94 47.65 -19.02
N VAL A 481 16.95 47.58 -18.15
CA VAL A 481 17.15 46.48 -17.21
C VAL A 481 16.51 46.81 -15.88
N TYR A 482 15.78 45.86 -15.31
CA TYR A 482 15.19 45.93 -13.98
C TYR A 482 15.64 44.71 -13.17
N LEU A 483 15.59 44.84 -11.84
CA LEU A 483 15.85 43.75 -10.92
C LEU A 483 14.51 43.23 -10.39
N TYR A 484 14.42 41.94 -10.13
CA TYR A 484 13.27 41.40 -9.42
C TYR A 484 13.71 40.44 -8.32
N LYS A 485 12.90 40.36 -7.28
CA LYS A 485 13.07 39.48 -6.13
C LYS A 485 11.82 38.63 -5.98
N VAL A 486 11.97 37.32 -6.12
CA VAL A 486 10.92 36.35 -5.78
C VAL A 486 11.10 35.95 -4.33
N ILE A 487 10.03 35.97 -3.56
CA ILE A 487 10.01 35.62 -2.14
C ILE A 487 8.91 34.59 -1.96
N ALA A 488 9.26 33.38 -1.52
CA ALA A 488 8.33 32.32 -1.17
C ALA A 488 8.35 32.12 0.34
N LYS A 489 7.17 32.08 0.97
CA LYS A 489 7.00 31.93 2.43
C LYS A 489 6.07 30.77 2.72
N SER A 490 6.31 30.02 3.79
CA SER A 490 5.32 29.08 4.31
C SER A 490 4.09 29.85 4.84
N LEU A 491 2.91 29.22 4.85
CA LEU A 491 1.67 29.87 5.31
C LEU A 491 1.74 30.33 6.78
N ASP A 492 2.43 29.57 7.62
CA ASP A 492 2.70 29.89 9.02
C ASP A 492 3.85 30.91 9.20
N ARG A 493 4.50 31.30 8.10
CA ARG A 493 5.68 32.20 8.02
C ARG A 493 6.89 31.73 8.83
N SER A 494 6.95 30.46 9.20
CA SER A 494 8.11 29.87 9.89
C SER A 494 9.34 29.74 8.98
N SER A 495 9.14 29.74 7.66
CA SER A 495 10.20 29.66 6.66
C SER A 495 9.99 30.60 5.48
N ALA A 496 11.08 31.11 4.92
CA ALA A 496 11.07 31.87 3.67
C ALA A 496 12.32 31.58 2.82
N SER A 497 12.17 31.65 1.50
CA SER A 497 13.29 31.64 0.55
C SER A 497 13.11 32.73 -0.49
N GLU A 498 14.23 33.29 -0.92
CA GLU A 498 14.25 34.43 -1.80
C GLU A 498 15.36 34.30 -2.85
N ALA A 499 15.03 34.75 -4.06
CA ALA A 499 15.94 34.74 -5.20
C ALA A 499 15.87 36.09 -5.92
N LEU A 500 17.04 36.62 -6.26
CA LEU A 500 17.21 37.86 -7.01
C LEU A 500 17.67 37.54 -8.44
N SER A 501 17.07 38.20 -9.41
CA SER A 501 17.46 38.09 -10.81
C SER A 501 17.13 39.38 -11.57
N LYS A 502 17.46 39.41 -12.85
CA LYS A 502 17.29 40.59 -13.72
C LYS A 502 16.34 40.28 -14.88
N LEU A 503 15.57 41.28 -15.27
CA LEU A 503 14.72 41.24 -16.45
C LEU A 503 15.02 42.44 -17.34
N THR A 504 14.71 42.30 -18.63
CA THR A 504 14.93 43.36 -19.63
C THR A 504 13.61 43.66 -20.34
N ILE A 505 13.24 44.93 -20.37
CA ILE A 505 12.08 45.45 -21.12
C ILE A 505 12.60 46.04 -22.43
N LEU A 506 12.04 45.56 -23.54
CA LEU A 506 12.38 46.01 -24.90
C LEU A 506 11.08 46.06 -25.72
N ARG A 507 10.47 47.25 -25.75
CA ARG A 507 9.23 47.59 -26.45
C ARG A 507 9.48 48.23 -27.80
#